data_AF-A0A931V8M0-F1
#
_entry.id   AF-A0A931V8M0-F1
#
_cell.length_a   1.000
_cell.length_b   1.000
_cell.length_c   1.000
_cell.angle_alpha   90.00
_cell.angle_beta   90.00
_cell.angle_gamma   90.00
#
_symmetry.space_group_name_H-M   'P 1'
#
loop_
_entity.id
_entity.type
_entity.pdbx_description
1 polymer ?
#
loop_
_entity_poly.entity_id
_entity_poly.type
_entity_poly.pdbx_seq_one_letter_code
_entity_poly.pdbx_strand_id
1 'polypeptide(L)'
;MGSNAVGSTVAGKGGSGLAYSISGVTNYYAGGGGGGTYNGGTLGTGGLGGGGAGGGTTNKNGTANTGGGGGGQKDDSGVAAGAGGSGIVIVRYILVLPGTVFSFK
;
A
#
# COMPACT_ATOMS: atom_id res chain seq x y z
N MET A 1 -10.15 4.22 2.47
CA MET A 1 -10.78 4.67 1.20
C MET A 1 -9.96 5.82 0.63
N GLY A 2 -9.75 5.85 -0.69
CA GLY A 2 -9.05 6.96 -1.36
C GLY A 2 -9.94 8.18 -1.59
N SER A 3 -9.38 9.25 -2.15
CA SER A 3 -10.12 10.46 -2.49
C SER A 3 -10.26 10.61 -4.01
N ASN A 4 -11.36 11.20 -4.46
CA ASN A 4 -11.50 11.63 -5.85
C ASN A 4 -10.50 12.75 -6.18
N ALA A 5 -10.31 13.01 -7.47
CA ALA A 5 -9.63 14.22 -7.93
C ALA A 5 -10.41 15.47 -7.48
N VAL A 6 -9.69 16.50 -7.03
CA VAL A 6 -10.29 17.75 -6.53
C VAL A 6 -10.30 18.87 -7.59
N GLY A 7 -9.83 18.57 -8.80
CA GLY A 7 -9.82 19.46 -9.96
C GLY A 7 -9.14 18.81 -11.16
N SER A 8 -9.06 19.54 -12.28
CA SER A 8 -8.42 19.04 -13.51
C SER A 8 -6.90 18.88 -13.41
N THR A 9 -6.27 19.51 -12.43
CA THR A 9 -4.81 19.53 -12.21
C THR A 9 -4.38 18.86 -10.92
N VAL A 10 -5.31 18.34 -10.10
CA VAL A 10 -5.00 17.70 -8.82
C VAL A 10 -5.67 16.34 -8.74
N ALA A 11 -4.86 15.30 -8.82
CA ALA A 11 -5.34 13.92 -8.83
C ALA A 11 -5.74 13.44 -7.43
N GLY A 12 -6.57 12.41 -7.40
CA GLY A 12 -7.01 11.76 -6.17
C GLY A 12 -5.88 11.03 -5.45
N LYS A 13 -5.84 11.13 -4.11
CA LYS A 13 -4.88 10.39 -3.29
C LYS A 13 -5.37 8.95 -3.09
N GLY A 14 -4.42 8.02 -3.08
CA GLY A 14 -4.65 6.65 -2.69
C GLY A 14 -5.08 6.55 -1.23
N GLY A 15 -6.02 5.64 -0.94
CA GLY A 15 -6.49 5.43 0.42
C GLY A 15 -5.45 4.69 1.27
N SER A 16 -5.28 5.11 2.53
CA SER A 16 -4.54 4.29 3.50
C SER A 16 -5.15 2.90 3.61
N GLY A 17 -4.28 1.91 3.65
CA GLY A 17 -4.59 0.52 3.90
C GLY A 17 -4.83 0.24 5.38
N LEU A 18 -4.86 -1.04 5.74
CA LEU A 18 -5.16 -1.50 7.09
C LEU A 18 -3.89 -1.55 7.94
N ALA A 19 -3.99 -1.05 9.17
CA ALA A 19 -2.90 -1.11 10.15
C ALA A 19 -2.96 -2.44 10.92
N TYR A 20 -1.83 -3.14 10.99
CA TYR A 20 -1.65 -4.37 11.75
C TYR A 20 -0.41 -4.27 12.64
N SER A 21 -0.56 -4.61 13.92
CA SER A 21 0.55 -4.74 14.87
C SER A 21 0.83 -6.22 15.13
N ILE A 22 1.75 -6.78 14.33
CA ILE A 22 2.02 -8.22 14.36
C ILE A 22 3.33 -8.54 15.08
N SER A 23 4.36 -7.73 14.88
CA SER A 23 5.73 -7.90 15.41
C SER A 23 6.13 -6.81 16.42
N GLY A 24 5.16 -6.19 17.09
CA GLY A 24 5.40 -5.10 18.04
C GLY A 24 5.55 -3.71 17.40
N VAL A 25 5.52 -3.63 16.06
CA VAL A 25 5.43 -2.37 15.30
C VAL A 25 4.20 -2.41 14.40
N THR A 26 3.44 -1.32 14.41
CA THR A 26 2.30 -1.14 13.51
C THR A 26 2.79 -0.93 12.08
N ASN A 27 2.41 -1.84 11.19
CA ASN A 27 2.66 -1.73 9.75
C ASN A 27 1.32 -1.61 9.02
N TYR A 28 1.32 -0.92 7.88
CA TYR A 28 0.15 -0.80 7.02
C TYR A 28 0.27 -1.74 5.82
N TYR A 29 -0.85 -2.29 5.37
CA TYR A 29 -0.95 -3.20 4.22
C TYR A 29 -2.15 -2.85 3.36
N ALA A 30 -2.10 -3.21 2.08
CA ALA A 30 -3.16 -2.97 1.09
C ALA A 30 -3.50 -1.48 0.90
N GLY A 31 -2.49 -0.61 0.84
CA GLY A 31 -2.66 0.80 0.51
C GLY A 31 -3.05 1.01 -0.97
N GLY A 32 -3.97 1.93 -1.25
CA GLY A 32 -4.39 2.25 -2.61
C GLY A 32 -3.36 3.09 -3.36
N GLY A 33 -3.29 2.95 -4.69
CA GLY A 33 -2.48 3.81 -5.56
C GLY A 33 -3.06 5.23 -5.70
N GLY A 34 -2.18 6.20 -5.92
CA GLY A 34 -2.57 7.58 -6.25
C GLY A 34 -2.86 7.76 -7.74
N GLY A 35 -3.73 8.71 -8.08
CA GLY A 35 -4.06 9.04 -9.47
C GLY A 35 -2.95 9.83 -10.17
N GLY A 36 -2.82 9.64 -11.48
CA GLY A 36 -2.02 10.51 -12.35
C GLY A 36 -2.79 11.77 -12.78
N THR A 37 -2.11 12.68 -13.47
CA THR A 37 -2.70 13.90 -14.06
C THR A 37 -2.55 13.87 -15.58
N TYR A 38 -3.52 14.39 -16.34
CA TYR A 38 -3.44 14.41 -17.80
C TYR A 38 -2.33 15.35 -18.34
N ASN A 39 -2.30 16.63 -17.90
CA ASN A 39 -1.40 17.64 -18.43
C ASN A 39 -0.63 18.38 -17.33
N GLY A 40 0.17 17.63 -16.56
CA GLY A 40 0.89 18.15 -15.39
C GLY A 40 -0.02 18.51 -14.21
N GLY A 41 0.59 18.98 -13.12
CA GLY A 41 -0.11 19.33 -11.88
C GLY A 41 0.30 18.47 -10.68
N THR A 42 -0.55 18.42 -9.67
CA THR A 42 -0.28 17.70 -8.42
C THR A 42 -0.74 16.25 -8.54
N LEU A 43 0.25 15.34 -8.55
CA LEU A 43 0.03 13.90 -8.58
C LEU A 43 -0.56 13.42 -7.26
N GLY A 44 -1.41 12.40 -7.32
CA GLY A 44 -1.98 11.76 -6.14
C GLY A 44 -0.89 11.01 -5.38
N THR A 45 -0.80 11.21 -4.07
CA THR A 45 0.08 10.38 -3.24
C THR A 45 -0.48 8.97 -3.12
N GLY A 46 0.39 7.96 -3.04
CA GLY A 46 -0.03 6.61 -2.68
C GLY A 46 -0.49 6.56 -1.22
N GLY A 47 -1.36 5.61 -0.90
CA GLY A 47 -1.84 5.37 0.46
C GLY A 47 -0.81 4.63 1.32
N LEU A 48 -0.90 4.84 2.65
CA LEU A 48 -0.14 4.03 3.62
C LEU A 48 -0.42 2.54 3.39
N GLY A 49 0.61 1.72 3.49
CA GLY A 49 0.53 0.30 3.11
C GLY A 49 0.94 0.01 1.68
N GLY A 50 1.87 0.83 1.17
CA GLY A 50 2.63 0.54 -0.04
C GLY A 50 1.94 0.92 -1.35
N GLY A 51 0.99 1.86 -1.34
CA GLY A 51 0.43 2.38 -2.59
C GLY A 51 1.48 3.16 -3.39
N GLY A 52 1.55 2.94 -4.70
CA GLY A 52 2.34 3.77 -5.61
C GLY A 52 1.72 5.16 -5.77
N ALA A 53 2.53 6.21 -5.79
CA ALA A 53 2.06 7.56 -6.13
C ALA A 53 1.67 7.66 -7.60
N GLY A 54 0.81 8.58 -7.99
CA GLY A 54 0.57 8.90 -9.39
C GLY A 54 1.88 9.21 -10.10
N GLY A 55 2.04 8.72 -11.32
CA GLY A 55 3.19 9.04 -12.17
C GLY A 55 2.85 10.07 -13.23
N GLY A 56 3.76 11.01 -13.43
CA GLY A 56 3.71 11.95 -14.56
C GLY A 56 4.33 11.33 -15.81
N THR A 57 5.62 11.02 -15.77
CA THR A 57 6.36 10.41 -16.90
C THR A 57 7.03 9.09 -16.53
N THR A 58 6.96 8.71 -15.25
CA THR A 58 7.55 7.46 -14.75
C THR A 58 6.50 6.71 -13.96
N ASN A 59 6.41 5.40 -14.20
CA ASN A 59 5.56 4.53 -13.43
C ASN A 59 6.00 4.47 -11.97
N LYS A 60 5.03 4.19 -11.09
CA LYS A 60 5.26 4.05 -9.65
C LYS A 60 4.48 2.83 -9.17
N ASN A 61 5.20 1.74 -9.00
CA ASN A 61 4.64 0.48 -8.53
C ASN A 61 4.25 0.57 -7.06
N GLY A 62 3.33 -0.29 -6.64
CA GLY A 62 3.13 -0.57 -5.23
C GLY A 62 4.37 -1.18 -4.61
N THR A 63 4.57 -0.97 -3.31
CA THR A 63 5.69 -1.52 -2.56
C THR A 63 5.53 -3.04 -2.43
N ALA A 64 6.58 -3.79 -2.74
CA ALA A 64 6.59 -5.24 -2.57
C ALA A 64 6.27 -5.63 -1.12
N ASN A 65 5.64 -6.80 -0.95
CA ASN A 65 5.25 -7.39 0.33
C ASN A 65 4.20 -6.61 1.14
N THR A 66 3.48 -5.68 0.51
CA THR A 66 2.42 -4.89 1.17
C THR A 66 1.03 -5.16 0.59
N GLY A 67 0.93 -5.72 -0.62
CA GLY A 67 -0.32 -5.82 -1.37
C GLY A 67 -0.87 -4.48 -1.86
N GLY A 68 -0.05 -3.41 -1.83
CA GLY A 68 -0.47 -2.07 -2.24
C GLY A 68 -0.71 -1.93 -3.75
N GLY A 69 -1.65 -1.07 -4.14
CA GLY A 69 -1.95 -0.77 -5.54
C GLY A 69 -0.90 0.11 -6.21
N GLY A 70 -0.69 -0.06 -7.52
CA GLY A 70 0.18 0.81 -8.30
C GLY A 70 -0.45 2.16 -8.63
N GLY A 71 0.38 3.18 -8.90
CA GLY A 71 -0.08 4.52 -9.22
C GLY A 71 -0.52 4.70 -10.68
N GLY A 72 -1.60 5.45 -10.87
CA GLY A 72 -2.09 5.84 -12.20
C GLY A 72 -1.12 6.77 -12.93
N GLN A 73 -1.25 6.86 -14.25
CA GLN A 73 -0.35 7.65 -15.11
C GLN A 73 -1.09 8.72 -15.89
N LYS A 74 -0.33 9.65 -16.47
CA LYS A 74 -0.85 10.49 -17.55
C LYS A 74 -1.11 9.63 -18.79
N ASP A 75 -2.22 9.94 -19.46
CA ASP A 75 -2.71 9.22 -20.64
C ASP A 75 -1.69 9.23 -21.79
N ASP A 76 -0.94 10.33 -21.94
CA ASP A 76 0.00 10.56 -23.05
C ASP A 76 1.48 10.43 -22.63
N SER A 77 1.80 9.42 -21.82
CA SER A 77 3.20 9.12 -21.44
C SER A 77 3.87 8.07 -22.32
N GLY A 78 3.09 7.22 -23.00
CA GLY A 78 3.61 5.99 -23.60
C GLY A 78 4.17 5.00 -22.54
N VAL A 79 3.99 5.29 -21.25
CA VAL A 79 4.48 4.48 -20.13
C VAL A 79 3.27 3.84 -19.42
N ALA A 80 3.35 2.53 -19.20
CA ALA A 80 2.30 1.81 -18.50
C ALA A 80 2.12 2.28 -17.05
N ALA A 81 0.93 2.10 -16.49
CA ALA A 81 0.67 2.37 -15.08
C ALA A 81 1.52 1.50 -14.14
N GLY A 82 1.66 1.98 -12.90
CA GLY A 82 2.37 1.23 -11.88
C GLY A 82 1.70 -0.12 -11.65
N ALA A 83 2.50 -1.18 -11.55
CA ALA A 83 2.02 -2.48 -11.13
C ALA A 83 1.69 -2.47 -9.63
N GLY A 84 0.75 -3.32 -9.23
CA GLY A 84 0.52 -3.60 -7.81
C GLY A 84 1.73 -4.28 -7.17
N GLY A 85 1.99 -3.99 -5.90
CA GLY A 85 3.00 -4.67 -5.10
C GLY A 85 2.54 -6.08 -4.71
N SER A 86 3.49 -7.02 -4.60
CA SER A 86 3.20 -8.36 -4.06
C SER A 86 2.61 -8.27 -2.65
N GLY A 87 1.73 -9.20 -2.30
CA GLY A 87 1.24 -9.40 -0.94
C GLY A 87 2.06 -10.44 -0.18
N ILE A 88 1.89 -10.47 1.15
CA ILE A 88 2.41 -11.53 2.03
C ILE A 88 1.30 -12.07 2.92
N VAL A 89 1.49 -13.29 3.41
CA VAL A 89 0.67 -13.90 4.46
C VAL A 89 1.49 -13.90 5.74
N ILE A 90 0.89 -13.43 6.84
CA ILE A 90 1.53 -13.42 8.15
C ILE A 90 0.71 -14.31 9.08
N VAL A 91 1.35 -15.31 9.66
CA VAL A 91 0.71 -16.31 10.52
C VAL A 91 1.12 -16.08 11.98
N ARG A 92 0.13 -16.04 12.87
CA ARG A 92 0.32 -16.09 14.32
C ARG A 92 -0.30 -17.38 14.84
N TYR A 93 0.47 -18.14 15.61
CA TYR A 93 0.01 -19.35 16.27
C TYR A 93 0.42 -19.34 17.74
N ILE A 94 -0.35 -20.04 18.56
CA ILE A 94 -0.06 -20.19 19.98
C ILE A 94 1.02 -21.27 20.13
N LEU A 95 2.05 -20.99 20.91
CA LEU A 95 3.00 -22.01 21.34
C LEU A 95 2.47 -22.67 22.62
N VAL A 96 2.18 -23.96 22.55
CA VAL A 96 1.90 -24.76 23.75
C VAL A 96 3.23 -25.33 24.23
N LEU A 97 3.77 -24.80 25.32
CA LEU A 97 4.95 -25.37 25.96
C LEU A 97 4.55 -26.63 26.75
N PRO A 98 5.34 -27.72 26.73
CA PRO A 98 5.10 -28.87 27.60
C PRO A 98 5.05 -28.41 29.06
N GLY A 99 4.00 -28.79 29.77
CA GLY A 99 3.73 -28.31 31.12
C GLY A 99 4.89 -28.56 32.08
N THR A 100 5.28 -27.53 32.83
CA THR A 100 6.14 -27.68 34.00
C THR A 100 5.40 -28.54 35.02
N VAL A 101 5.78 -29.80 35.16
CA VAL A 101 5.26 -30.64 36.25
C VAL A 101 5.97 -30.20 37.52
N PHE A 102 5.30 -29.37 38.33
CA PHE A 102 5.71 -29.12 39.70
C PHE A 102 5.29 -30.31 40.55
N SER A 103 6.23 -31.24 40.82
CA SER A 103 6.02 -32.29 41.81
C SER A 103 6.24 -31.73 43.20
N PHE A 104 5.20 -31.70 44.02
CA PHE A 104 5.31 -31.45 45.46
C PHE A 104 5.67 -32.76 46.18
N LYS A 105 6.68 -32.69 47.07
CA LYS A 105 7.03 -33.75 48.03
C LYS A 105 6.27 -33.52 49.33
#